data_AF-A0A1W6AIM6-F1
#
_entry.id   AF-A0A1W6AIM6-F1
#
_cell.length_a   1.000
_cell.length_b   1.000
_cell.length_c   1.000
_cell.angle_alpha   90.00
_cell.angle_beta   90.00
_cell.angle_gamma   90.00
#
_symmetry.space_group_name_H-M   'P 1'
#
loop_
_entity.id
_entity.type
_entity.pdbx_description
1 polymer ?
#
loop_
_entity_poly.entity_id
_entity_poly.type
_entity_poly.pdbx_seq_one_letter_code
_entity_poly.pdbx_strand_id
1 'polypeptide(L)'
;MQNTIKNQPIVRNTEKDFDIIKREPIIISKRKSAIERYTVTLSDGTQRNFKRCSGGCGELLTYESFSKYKRYKDGRRNECGKCVSESSRKRQVKLMEQTDENEKRTCLTCGEEKKISEYTTDGKGYRKSCRKCQNKSEVLRAHAKKSRIPTPFVTGIF
;
A
#
# COMPACT_ATOMS: atom_id res chain seq x y z
N MET A 1 -45.06 2.53 3.24
CA MET A 1 -43.92 1.83 3.89
C MET A 1 -42.93 1.50 2.77
N GLN A 2 -41.86 2.29 2.60
CA GLN A 2 -40.47 1.97 3.01
C GLN A 2 -40.00 0.61 2.44
N ASN A 3 -38.91 0.45 1.69
CA ASN A 3 -37.77 1.32 1.40
C ASN A 3 -37.17 0.92 0.04
N THR A 4 -36.79 1.94 -0.73
CA THR A 4 -35.95 1.83 -1.93
C THR A 4 -34.60 1.18 -1.60
N ILE A 5 -34.29 0.02 -2.20
CA ILE A 5 -32.92 -0.54 -2.23
C ILE A 5 -32.12 0.29 -3.24
N LYS A 6 -31.70 1.48 -2.82
CA LYS A 6 -30.82 2.34 -3.60
C LYS A 6 -29.41 1.75 -3.62
N ASN A 7 -28.89 1.53 -4.83
CA ASN A 7 -27.47 1.49 -5.16
C ASN A 7 -26.62 0.60 -4.24
N GLN A 8 -26.68 -0.72 -4.45
CA GLN A 8 -25.59 -1.56 -3.95
C GLN A 8 -24.29 -1.12 -4.64
N PRO A 9 -23.24 -0.77 -3.88
CA PRO A 9 -21.95 -0.41 -4.48
C PRO A 9 -21.43 -1.63 -5.25
N ILE A 10 -21.14 -1.42 -6.54
CA ILE A 10 -20.56 -2.41 -7.44
C ILE A 10 -19.29 -2.94 -6.77
N VAL A 11 -19.34 -4.18 -6.27
CA VAL A 11 -18.22 -4.85 -5.62
C VAL A 11 -17.25 -5.27 -6.72
N ARG A 12 -16.32 -4.38 -7.11
CA ARG A 12 -15.31 -4.65 -8.14
C ARG A 12 -14.14 -5.45 -7.57
N ASN A 13 -14.35 -6.74 -7.32
CA ASN A 13 -13.34 -7.81 -7.21
C ASN A 13 -13.95 -9.10 -6.63
N THR A 14 -15.24 -9.35 -6.84
CA THR A 14 -15.73 -10.72 -6.84
C THR A 14 -15.44 -11.30 -8.22
N GLU A 15 -14.91 -12.51 -8.25
CA GLU A 15 -14.96 -13.38 -9.42
C GLU A 15 -16.34 -13.22 -10.07
N LYS A 16 -16.37 -13.08 -11.39
CA LYS A 16 -17.53 -12.62 -12.18
C LYS A 16 -18.81 -13.45 -12.03
N ASP A 17 -18.83 -14.47 -11.17
CA ASP A 17 -19.79 -15.57 -11.21
C ASP A 17 -20.48 -15.90 -9.87
N PHE A 18 -20.20 -15.17 -8.77
CA PHE A 18 -20.79 -15.49 -7.46
C PHE A 18 -21.51 -14.31 -6.79
N ASP A 19 -22.74 -14.59 -6.34
CA ASP A 19 -23.59 -13.65 -5.61
C ASP A 19 -23.24 -13.62 -4.12
N ILE A 20 -23.48 -12.48 -3.48
CA ILE A 20 -23.29 -12.31 -2.04
C ILE A 20 -24.56 -12.74 -1.30
N ILE A 21 -24.49 -13.87 -0.60
CA ILE A 21 -25.60 -14.40 0.21
C ILE A 21 -25.71 -13.70 1.56
N LYS A 22 -24.57 -13.49 2.25
CA LYS A 22 -24.57 -12.97 3.62
C LYS A 22 -23.42 -12.01 3.85
N ARG A 23 -23.65 -10.98 4.67
CA ARG A 23 -22.61 -10.02 5.10
C ARG A 23 -22.66 -9.84 6.61
N GLU A 24 -21.54 -10.12 7.28
CA GLU A 24 -21.40 -9.97 8.73
C GLU A 24 -20.29 -8.97 9.06
N PRO A 25 -20.55 -7.94 9.88
CA PRO A 25 -19.55 -6.91 10.17
C PRO A 25 -18.40 -7.46 11.02
N ILE A 26 -17.16 -7.07 10.69
CA ILE A 26 -15.96 -7.42 11.45
C ILE A 26 -15.60 -6.28 12.41
N ILE A 27 -15.63 -6.57 13.72
CA ILE A 27 -15.28 -5.62 14.77
C ILE A 27 -13.83 -5.87 15.22
N ILE A 28 -12.91 -4.97 14.87
CA ILE A 28 -11.48 -5.09 15.21
C ILE A 28 -11.11 -4.35 16.51
N SER A 29 -11.99 -3.46 16.99
CA SER A 29 -11.78 -2.73 18.24
C SER A 29 -13.08 -2.47 18.96
N LYS A 30 -13.01 -2.39 20.29
CA LYS A 30 -14.14 -1.99 21.16
C LYS A 30 -14.73 -0.62 20.77
N ARG A 31 -13.92 0.27 20.19
CA ARG A 31 -14.38 1.54 19.61
C ARG A 31 -14.82 1.34 18.16
N LYS A 32 -15.92 1.98 17.77
CA LYS A 32 -16.44 1.96 16.39
C LYS A 32 -15.35 2.46 15.44
N SER A 33 -14.84 1.58 14.60
CA SER A 33 -13.86 1.93 13.58
C SER A 33 -14.56 2.66 12.44
N ALA A 34 -13.98 3.76 11.95
CA ALA A 34 -14.53 4.50 10.80
C ALA A 34 -14.56 3.69 9.49
N ILE A 35 -13.92 2.53 9.47
CA ILE A 35 -13.75 1.70 8.28
C ILE A 35 -14.61 0.45 8.40
N GLU A 36 -15.53 0.32 7.45
CA GLU A 36 -16.41 -0.84 7.32
C GLU A 36 -15.64 -2.06 6.83
N ARG A 37 -15.90 -3.20 7.46
CA ARG A 37 -15.30 -4.50 7.16
C ARG A 37 -16.34 -5.58 7.35
N TYR A 38 -16.33 -6.58 6.48
CA TYR A 38 -17.32 -7.64 6.47
C TYR A 38 -16.68 -9.00 6.18
N THR A 39 -17.15 -10.03 6.85
CA THR A 39 -17.06 -11.41 6.38
C THR A 39 -18.26 -11.62 5.47
N VAL A 40 -18.01 -12.03 4.24
CA VAL A 40 -19.03 -12.18 3.20
C VAL A 40 -19.10 -13.64 2.78
N THR A 41 -20.29 -14.22 2.84
CA THR A 41 -20.58 -15.55 2.31
C THR A 41 -21.06 -15.43 0.87
N LEU A 42 -20.39 -16.13 -0.04
CA LEU A 42 -20.71 -16.19 -1.47
C LEU A 42 -21.65 -17.35 -1.79
N SER A 43 -22.19 -17.40 -3.01
CA SER A 43 -23.16 -18.41 -3.44
C SER A 43 -22.62 -19.84 -3.51
N ASP A 44 -21.31 -20.01 -3.65
CA ASP A 44 -20.61 -21.29 -3.53
C ASP A 44 -20.39 -21.74 -2.07
N GLY A 45 -20.87 -20.97 -1.09
CA GLY A 45 -20.68 -21.23 0.34
C GLY A 45 -19.33 -20.75 0.88
N THR A 46 -18.44 -20.21 0.05
CA THR A 46 -17.14 -19.71 0.53
C THR A 46 -17.30 -18.41 1.30
N GLN A 47 -16.43 -18.20 2.30
CA GLN A 47 -16.36 -16.96 3.05
C GLN A 47 -15.12 -16.16 2.68
N ARG A 48 -15.30 -14.87 2.37
CA ARG A 48 -14.21 -13.94 2.07
C ARG A 48 -14.34 -12.66 2.87
N ASN A 49 -13.19 -12.06 3.18
CA ASN A 49 -13.13 -10.81 3.92
C ASN A 49 -13.11 -9.62 2.96
N PHE A 50 -14.03 -8.68 3.19
CA PHE A 50 -14.16 -7.44 2.45
C PHE A 50 -13.93 -6.23 3.35
N LYS A 51 -13.36 -5.18 2.78
CA LYS A 51 -13.06 -3.92 3.44
C LYS A 51 -13.42 -2.77 2.53
N ARG A 52 -14.04 -1.73 3.09
CA ARG A 52 -14.33 -0.51 2.34
C ARG A 52 -13.08 0.36 2.23
N CYS A 53 -12.81 0.83 1.02
CA CYS A 53 -11.68 1.72 0.75
C CYS A 53 -11.92 3.13 1.32
N SER A 54 -10.92 3.65 2.06
CA SER A 54 -10.93 5.02 2.59
C SER A 54 -10.22 6.04 1.70
N GLY A 55 -9.67 5.63 0.55
CA GLY A 55 -8.79 6.46 -0.29
C GLY A 55 -9.48 7.36 -1.30
N GLY A 56 -10.81 7.33 -1.36
CA GLY A 56 -11.62 8.17 -2.25
C GLY A 56 -12.61 7.38 -3.11
N CYS A 57 -12.29 6.13 -3.49
CA CYS A 57 -13.22 5.34 -4.30
C CYS A 57 -14.43 4.80 -3.52
N GLY A 58 -14.33 4.64 -2.20
CA GLY A 58 -15.43 4.16 -1.35
C GLY A 58 -15.92 2.73 -1.64
N GLU A 59 -15.27 2.03 -2.57
CA GLU A 59 -15.65 0.68 -3.01
C GLU A 59 -15.44 -0.34 -1.89
N LEU A 60 -16.35 -1.31 -1.82
CA LEU A 60 -16.19 -2.49 -0.96
C LEU A 60 -15.39 -3.53 -1.75
N LEU A 61 -14.20 -3.86 -1.28
CA LEU A 61 -13.24 -4.69 -2.01
C LEU A 61 -12.75 -5.84 -1.14
N THR A 62 -12.30 -6.92 -1.77
CA THR A 62 -11.63 -8.01 -1.07
C THR A 62 -10.37 -7.49 -0.38
N TYR A 63 -9.99 -8.12 0.73
CA TYR A 63 -8.78 -7.74 1.48
C TYR A 63 -7.52 -7.73 0.59
N GLU A 64 -7.44 -8.59 -0.43
CA GLU A 64 -6.36 -8.65 -1.43
C GLU A 64 -6.13 -7.35 -2.19
N SER A 65 -7.18 -6.55 -2.34
CA SER A 65 -7.10 -5.22 -2.95
C SER A 65 -6.35 -4.20 -2.08
N PHE A 66 -6.00 -4.56 -0.83
CA PHE A 66 -5.31 -3.72 0.14
C PHE A 66 -3.92 -4.27 0.45
N SER A 67 -2.89 -3.42 0.31
CA SER A 67 -1.51 -3.81 0.58
C SER A 67 -1.26 -4.06 2.06
N LYS A 68 -0.32 -4.96 2.36
CA LYS A 68 0.09 -5.29 3.74
C LYS A 68 0.67 -4.04 4.44
N TYR A 69 0.22 -3.79 5.66
CA TYR A 69 0.71 -2.70 6.51
C TYR A 69 0.62 -3.07 7.99
N LYS A 70 1.76 -3.46 8.56
CA LYS A 70 1.86 -4.04 9.92
C LYS A 70 1.38 -3.12 11.05
N ARG A 71 1.28 -1.81 10.83
CA ARG A 71 0.82 -0.87 11.87
C ARG A 71 -0.69 -0.93 12.09
N TYR A 72 -1.45 -1.47 11.15
CA TYR A 72 -2.90 -1.64 11.32
C TYR A 72 -3.21 -3.00 11.91
N LYS A 73 -4.26 -3.05 12.74
CA LYS A 73 -4.68 -4.27 13.47
C LYS A 73 -5.06 -5.42 12.53
N ASP A 74 -5.65 -5.11 11.38
CA ASP A 74 -5.95 -6.07 10.31
C ASP A 74 -4.76 -6.35 9.39
N GLY A 75 -3.59 -5.76 9.67
CA GLY A 75 -2.36 -5.97 8.92
C GLY A 75 -2.38 -5.44 7.49
N ARG A 76 -3.40 -4.66 7.09
CA ARG A 76 -3.59 -4.15 5.72
C ARG A 76 -3.97 -2.68 5.71
N ARG A 77 -3.53 -1.94 4.68
CA ARG A 77 -3.89 -0.54 4.47
C ARG A 77 -5.40 -0.33 4.41
N ASN A 78 -5.82 0.90 4.68
CA ASN A 78 -7.22 1.34 4.62
C ASN A 78 -7.63 1.80 3.21
N GLU A 79 -6.64 2.14 2.39
CA GLU A 79 -6.79 2.51 1.00
C GLU A 79 -6.44 1.32 0.10
N CYS A 80 -7.24 1.12 -0.94
CA CYS A 80 -6.97 0.08 -1.93
C CYS A 80 -5.75 0.43 -2.79
N GLY A 81 -5.17 -0.57 -3.44
CA GLY A 81 -3.98 -0.40 -4.28
C GLY A 81 -4.15 0.67 -5.37
N LYS A 82 -5.34 0.78 -5.97
CA LYS A 82 -5.65 1.82 -6.98
C LYS A 82 -5.56 3.23 -6.40
N CYS A 83 -6.26 3.50 -5.29
CA CYS A 83 -6.23 4.81 -4.63
C CYS A 83 -4.81 5.19 -4.16
N VAL A 84 -4.04 4.22 -3.68
CA VAL A 84 -2.64 4.45 -3.28
C VAL A 84 -1.78 4.83 -4.49
N SER A 85 -1.91 4.10 -5.60
CA SER A 85 -1.18 4.38 -6.85
C SER A 85 -1.53 5.73 -7.44
N GLU A 86 -2.82 6.07 -7.50
CA GLU A 86 -3.29 7.39 -7.98
C GLU A 86 -2.75 8.53 -7.12
N SER A 87 -2.83 8.38 -5.79
CA SER A 87 -2.29 9.35 -4.85
C SER A 87 -0.78 9.53 -5.02
N SER A 88 -0.05 8.44 -5.27
CA SER A 88 1.39 8.49 -5.53
C SER A 88 1.70 9.21 -6.85
N ARG A 89 0.95 8.92 -7.92
CA ARG A 89 1.12 9.59 -9.22
C ARG A 89 0.85 11.09 -9.12
N LYS A 90 -0.23 11.49 -8.43
CA LYS A 90 -0.56 12.91 -8.20
C LYS A 90 0.57 13.65 -7.46
N ARG A 91 1.16 13.02 -6.45
CA ARG A 91 2.32 13.60 -5.72
C ARG A 91 3.55 13.73 -6.62
N GLN A 92 3.80 12.74 -7.46
CA GLN A 92 4.94 12.79 -8.39
C GLN A 92 4.77 13.91 -9.42
N VAL A 93 3.59 14.04 -10.02
CA VAL A 93 3.29 15.13 -10.97
C VAL A 93 3.46 16.49 -10.30
N LYS A 94 2.87 16.69 -9.12
CA LYS A 94 3.01 17.95 -8.37
C LYS A 94 4.47 18.29 -8.04
N LEU A 95 5.29 17.28 -7.73
CA LEU A 95 6.71 17.50 -7.49
C LEU A 95 7.42 17.92 -8.78
N MET A 96 7.13 17.27 -9.92
CA MET A 96 7.73 17.61 -11.21
C MET A 96 7.31 19.00 -11.69
N GLU A 97 6.06 19.42 -11.46
CA GLU A 97 5.58 20.79 -11.78
C GLU A 97 6.32 21.88 -11.00
N GLN A 98 6.81 21.57 -9.79
CA GLN A 98 7.53 22.52 -8.93
C GLN A 98 9.03 22.58 -9.21
N THR A 99 9.55 21.67 -10.04
CA THR A 99 10.99 21.49 -10.21
C THR A 99 11.44 22.06 -11.55
N ASP A 100 12.48 22.90 -11.53
CA ASP A 100 13.16 23.33 -12.75
C ASP A 100 14.03 22.17 -13.27
N GLU A 101 13.88 21.78 -14.54
CA GLU A 101 14.67 20.71 -15.14
C GLU A 101 16.19 20.99 -15.14
N ASN A 102 16.57 22.28 -15.06
CA ASN A 102 17.95 22.73 -14.97
C ASN A 102 18.44 22.85 -13.52
N GLU A 103 17.60 22.61 -12.52
CA GLU A 103 18.01 22.63 -11.12
C GLU A 103 19.13 21.60 -10.90
N LYS A 104 20.20 22.06 -10.25
CA LYS A 104 21.34 21.23 -9.86
C LYS A 104 21.35 21.04 -8.36
N ARG A 105 21.79 19.87 -7.94
CA ARG A 105 21.94 19.51 -6.53
C ARG A 105 23.26 18.79 -6.30
N THR A 106 23.86 19.03 -5.14
CA THR A 106 25.06 18.31 -4.72
C THR A 106 24.68 16.98 -4.08
N CYS A 107 25.30 15.89 -4.55
CA CYS A 107 25.06 14.56 -4.00
C CYS A 107 25.78 14.42 -2.66
N LEU A 108 25.06 14.16 -1.56
CA LEU A 108 25.69 13.99 -0.25
C LEU A 108 26.60 12.75 -0.14
N THR A 109 26.55 11.83 -1.11
CA THR A 109 27.36 10.61 -1.09
C THR A 109 28.63 10.72 -1.93
N CYS A 110 28.61 11.44 -3.05
CA CYS A 110 29.77 11.58 -3.93
C CYS A 110 30.30 13.01 -4.06
N GLY A 111 29.65 14.01 -3.47
CA GLY A 111 30.08 15.41 -3.50
C GLY A 111 29.89 16.12 -4.84
N GLU A 112 29.60 15.40 -5.91
CA GLU A 112 29.39 15.97 -7.24
C GLU A 112 28.05 16.73 -7.34
N GLU A 113 28.10 17.89 -8.00
CA GLU A 113 26.91 18.62 -8.44
C GLU A 113 26.30 17.94 -9.67
N LYS A 114 25.01 17.63 -9.62
CA LYS A 114 24.30 16.87 -10.67
C LYS A 114 22.95 17.49 -10.97
N LYS A 115 22.46 17.26 -12.18
CA LYS A 115 21.10 17.67 -12.55
C LYS A 115 20.08 16.92 -11.70
N ILE A 116 18.96 17.56 -11.40
CA ILE A 116 17.89 16.97 -10.59
C ILE A 116 17.29 15.70 -11.22
N SER A 117 17.36 15.58 -12.55
CA SER A 117 17.00 14.37 -13.30
C SER A 117 17.85 13.14 -12.96
N GLU A 118 19.04 13.33 -12.36
CA GLU A 118 19.87 12.25 -11.85
C GLU A 118 19.48 11.80 -10.44
N TYR A 119 18.46 12.40 -9.85
CA TYR A 119 17.93 12.05 -8.53
C TYR A 119 16.58 11.35 -8.66
N THR A 120 16.41 10.31 -7.85
CA THR A 120 15.11 9.66 -7.66
C THR A 120 14.35 10.34 -6.52
N THR A 121 13.04 10.21 -6.54
CA THR A 121 12.13 10.80 -5.55
C THR A 121 11.65 9.74 -4.56
N ASP A 122 11.37 10.13 -3.32
CA ASP A 122 10.73 9.25 -2.32
C ASP A 122 9.21 9.51 -2.17
N GLY A 123 8.65 10.33 -3.05
CA GLY A 123 7.25 10.77 -3.01
C GLY A 123 6.98 11.94 -2.05
N LYS A 124 7.99 12.42 -1.32
CA LYS A 124 7.98 13.66 -0.53
C LYS A 124 8.94 14.71 -1.09
N GLY A 125 9.95 14.27 -1.84
CA GLY A 125 10.87 15.12 -2.58
C GLY A 125 11.96 14.30 -3.25
N TYR A 126 12.96 14.99 -3.81
CA TYR A 126 14.18 14.34 -4.28
C TYR A 126 15.03 13.86 -3.11
N ARG A 127 15.65 12.70 -3.30
CA ARG A 127 16.55 12.11 -2.31
C ARG A 127 17.85 12.92 -2.22
N LYS A 128 18.57 12.73 -1.10
CA LYS A 128 19.84 13.43 -0.83
C LYS A 128 21.04 12.91 -1.65
N SER A 129 20.93 11.70 -2.19
CA SER A 129 21.98 11.04 -2.96
C SER A 129 21.52 10.84 -4.40
N CYS A 130 22.42 10.96 -5.38
CA CYS A 130 22.10 10.70 -6.77
C CYS A 130 21.76 9.22 -7.01
N ARG A 131 21.05 8.93 -8.11
CA ARG A 131 20.60 7.58 -8.49
C ARG A 131 21.74 6.56 -8.53
N LYS A 132 22.92 6.93 -9.05
CA LYS A 132 24.10 6.05 -9.10
C LYS A 132 24.55 5.61 -7.70
N CYS A 133 24.68 6.57 -6.78
CA CYS A 133 25.06 6.28 -5.39
C CYS A 133 24.00 5.43 -4.67
N GLN A 134 22.71 5.68 -4.93
CA GLN A 134 21.64 4.87 -4.38
C GLN A 134 21.72 3.42 -4.87
N ASN A 135 21.85 3.20 -6.18
CA ASN A 135 21.94 1.85 -6.75
C ASN A 135 23.12 1.07 -6.16
N LYS A 136 24.29 1.72 -6.03
CA LYS A 136 25.47 1.11 -5.38
C LYS A 136 25.16 0.71 -3.93
N SER A 137 24.50 1.58 -3.17
CA SER A 137 24.13 1.30 -1.78
C SER A 137 23.12 0.14 -1.65
N GLU A 138 22.21 0.00 -2.61
CA GLU A 138 21.21 -1.07 -2.64
C GLU A 138 21.85 -2.42 -2.95
N VAL A 139 22.75 -2.46 -3.94
CA VAL A 139 23.52 -3.67 -4.28
C VAL A 139 24.33 -4.14 -3.07
N LEU A 140 25.09 -3.24 -2.42
CA LEU A 140 25.85 -3.57 -1.21
C LEU A 140 24.95 -4.10 -0.09
N ARG A 141 23.78 -3.49 0.12
CA ARG A 141 22.81 -3.94 1.12
C ARG A 141 22.24 -5.32 0.78
N ALA A 142 21.99 -5.62 -0.50
CA ALA A 142 21.52 -6.92 -0.94
C ALA A 142 22.58 -8.01 -0.69
N HIS A 143 23.85 -7.72 -1.01
CA HIS A 143 24.96 -8.61 -0.68
C HIS A 143 25.07 -8.87 0.83
N ALA A 144 25.02 -7.81 1.65
CA ALA A 144 25.08 -7.94 3.11
C ALA A 144 23.91 -8.75 3.71
N LYS A 145 22.72 -8.68 3.08
CA LYS A 145 21.58 -9.54 3.47
C LYS A 145 21.80 -10.99 3.09
N LYS A 146 22.34 -11.25 1.91
CA LYS A 146 22.61 -12.63 1.43
C LYS A 146 23.73 -13.30 2.24
N SER A 147 24.71 -12.53 2.72
CA SER A 147 25.81 -13.03 3.54
C SER A 147 25.45 -13.19 5.03
N ARG A 148 24.27 -12.73 5.47
CA ARG A 148 23.78 -13.03 6.82
C ARG A 148 23.37 -14.51 6.88
N ILE A 149 24.25 -15.34 7.40
CA ILE A 149 23.90 -16.68 7.86
C ILE A 149 22.84 -16.49 8.97
N PRO A 150 21.64 -17.07 8.84
CA PRO A 150 20.70 -17.09 9.96
C PRO A 150 21.36 -17.89 11.07
N THR A 151 21.70 -17.24 12.18
CA THR A 151 22.19 -17.93 13.37
C THR A 151 21.13 -18.95 13.79
N PRO A 152 21.46 -20.25 13.88
CA PRO A 152 20.51 -21.24 14.36
C PRO A 152 20.07 -20.85 15.78
N PHE A 153 18.75 -20.83 15.98
CA PHE A 153 18.13 -20.60 17.27
C PHE A 153 18.42 -21.84 18.12
N VAL A 154 19.47 -21.82 18.93
CA VAL A 154 19.74 -22.89 19.89
C VAL A 154 18.70 -22.74 21.00
N THR A 155 17.57 -23.44 20.86
CA THR A 155 16.66 -23.66 21.99
C THR A 155 17.35 -24.62 22.95
N GLY A 156 18.00 -24.06 23.97
CA GLY A 156 18.47 -24.82 25.12
C GLY A 156 17.28 -25.49 25.80
N ILE A 157 17.27 -26.82 25.76
CA ILE A 157 16.40 -27.65 26.57
C ILE A 157 17.01 -27.65 27.97
N PHE A 158 16.24 -27.15 28.94
CA PHE A 158 16.51 -27.33 30.38
C PHE A 158 16.19 -28.77 30.79
#